data_AF-A0A1G8ENF4-F1
#
_entry.id   AF-A0A1G8ENF4-F1
#
_cell.length_a   1.000
_cell.length_b   1.000
_cell.length_c   1.000
_cell.angle_alpha   90.00
_cell.angle_beta   90.00
_cell.angle_gamma   90.00
#
_symmetry.space_group_name_H-M   'P 1'
#
loop_
_entity.id
_entity.type
_entity.pdbx_description
1 polymer ?
#
loop_
_entity_poly.entity_id
_entity_poly.type
_entity_poly.pdbx_seq_one_letter_code
_entity_poly.pdbx_strand_id
1 'polypeptide(L)'
;MVGRHPHLDRWDWESETDVSIVRSALVAVDMGHMEQRNILTLSGGERQRVAIAALLAQQPQLMLLDEPIAHLDLKHQVAMLKLIANESRERNAAVVMVLHEPALARRFCDRALLVHGDGQVEEGDIASMLTAEKLSALFQYPLATTECGGYVGFIPQ
;
A
#
# COMPACT_ATOMS: atom_id res chain seq x y z
N MET A 1 12.18 -4.39 -19.15
CA MET A 1 11.11 -4.06 -18.20
C MET A 1 11.47 -4.60 -16.81
N VAL A 2 11.85 -3.77 -15.82
CA VAL A 2 12.45 -4.25 -14.54
C VAL A 2 11.49 -5.11 -13.69
N GLY A 3 10.18 -4.92 -13.83
CA GLY A 3 9.14 -5.60 -13.02
C GLY A 3 8.88 -7.09 -13.34
N ARG A 4 9.60 -7.72 -14.26
CA ARG A 4 9.48 -9.17 -14.53
C ARG A 4 10.80 -9.93 -14.32
N HIS A 5 11.84 -9.25 -13.84
CA HIS A 5 13.17 -9.84 -13.62
C HIS A 5 13.18 -11.13 -12.78
N PRO A 6 12.30 -11.34 -11.77
CA PRO A 6 12.24 -12.63 -11.06
C PRO A 6 11.70 -13.82 -11.87
N HIS A 7 11.04 -13.56 -13.01
CA HIS A 7 10.38 -14.56 -13.86
C HIS A 7 11.10 -14.80 -15.20
N LEU A 8 12.19 -14.09 -15.47
CA LEU A 8 12.99 -14.22 -16.69
C LEU A 8 14.30 -14.93 -16.36
N ASP A 9 14.59 -16.02 -17.07
CA ASP A 9 15.92 -16.64 -17.03
C ASP A 9 16.95 -15.72 -17.69
N ARG A 10 18.24 -15.88 -17.32
CA ARG A 10 19.36 -14.99 -17.70
C ARG A 10 19.58 -14.83 -19.23
N TRP A 11 18.88 -15.61 -20.03
CA TRP A 11 18.96 -15.67 -21.50
C TRP A 11 17.59 -15.63 -22.19
N ASP A 12 16.50 -15.49 -21.44
CA ASP A 12 15.15 -15.45 -21.99
C ASP A 12 14.73 -14.03 -22.38
N TRP A 13 14.09 -13.94 -23.54
CA TRP A 13 13.48 -12.71 -24.04
C TRP A 13 12.06 -12.57 -23.47
N GLU A 14 11.63 -11.32 -23.27
CA GLU A 14 10.28 -11.01 -22.76
C GLU A 14 9.20 -11.69 -23.63
N SER A 15 8.28 -12.42 -23.00
CA SER A 15 7.18 -13.08 -23.70
C SER A 15 5.99 -12.14 -23.90
N GLU A 16 5.09 -12.45 -24.85
CA GLU A 16 3.80 -11.73 -24.99
C GLU A 16 2.98 -11.75 -23.70
N THR A 17 3.16 -12.79 -22.88
CA THR A 17 2.52 -12.93 -21.57
C THR A 17 3.04 -11.88 -20.58
N ASP A 18 4.35 -11.62 -20.57
CA ASP A 18 4.96 -10.61 -19.70
C ASP A 18 4.45 -9.20 -20.03
N VAL A 19 4.38 -8.88 -21.32
CA VAL A 19 3.83 -7.61 -21.80
C VAL A 19 2.37 -7.46 -21.37
N SER A 20 1.57 -8.52 -21.49
CA SER A 20 0.17 -8.48 -21.05
C SER A 20 0.05 -8.25 -19.55
N ILE A 21 0.86 -8.93 -18.72
CA ILE A 21 0.86 -8.76 -17.26
C ILE A 21 1.19 -7.31 -16.89
N VAL A 22 2.20 -6.72 -17.54
CA VAL A 22 2.61 -5.34 -17.23
C VAL A 22 1.55 -4.33 -17.67
N ARG A 23 0.91 -4.54 -18.82
CA ARG A 23 -0.20 -3.68 -19.25
C ARG A 23 -1.39 -3.78 -18.28
N SER A 24 -1.74 -4.98 -17.84
CA SER A 24 -2.78 -5.16 -16.82
C SER A 24 -2.44 -4.45 -15.52
N ALA A 25 -1.19 -4.53 -15.06
CA ALA A 25 -0.73 -3.84 -13.86
C ALA A 25 -0.78 -2.30 -14.02
N LEU A 26 -0.39 -1.76 -15.18
CA LEU A 26 -0.49 -0.33 -15.49
C LEU A 26 -1.95 0.15 -15.51
N VAL A 27 -2.86 -0.64 -16.10
CA VAL A 27 -4.30 -0.32 -16.11
C VAL A 27 -4.86 -0.31 -14.68
N ALA A 28 -4.46 -1.28 -13.85
CA ALA A 28 -4.94 -1.41 -12.48
C ALA A 28 -4.62 -0.18 -11.59
N VAL A 29 -3.55 0.55 -11.92
CA VAL A 29 -3.14 1.78 -11.22
C VAL A 29 -3.49 3.06 -11.99
N ASP A 30 -4.37 3.01 -12.99
CA ASP A 30 -4.78 4.15 -13.83
C ASP A 30 -3.62 4.80 -14.63
N MET A 31 -2.63 3.99 -15.04
CA MET A 31 -1.45 4.43 -15.80
C MET A 31 -1.36 3.78 -17.19
N GLY A 32 -2.39 3.07 -17.65
CA GLY A 32 -2.41 2.40 -18.96
C GLY A 32 -2.17 3.33 -20.15
N HIS A 33 -2.50 4.62 -20.03
CA HIS A 33 -2.30 5.65 -21.05
C HIS A 33 -0.90 6.29 -21.02
N MET A 34 -0.01 5.85 -20.13
CA MET A 34 1.31 6.44 -19.90
C MET A 34 2.47 5.52 -20.24
N GLU A 35 2.22 4.39 -20.91
CA GLU A 35 3.22 3.34 -21.21
C GLU A 35 4.49 3.89 -21.90
N GLN A 36 4.35 4.88 -22.79
CA GLN A 36 5.45 5.47 -23.56
C GLN A 36 6.04 6.75 -22.92
N ARG A 37 5.50 7.19 -21.78
CA ARG A 37 5.90 8.46 -21.16
C ARG A 37 7.19 8.27 -20.36
N ASN A 38 8.09 9.24 -20.45
CA ASN A 38 9.33 9.20 -19.68
C ASN A 38 9.02 9.36 -18.17
N ILE A 39 9.50 8.42 -17.36
CA ILE A 39 9.31 8.36 -15.90
C ILE A 39 9.75 9.66 -15.20
N LEU A 40 10.78 10.33 -15.72
CA LEU A 40 11.29 11.59 -15.15
C LEU A 40 10.31 12.76 -15.32
N THR A 41 9.32 12.63 -16.21
CA THR A 41 8.31 13.67 -16.48
C THR A 41 7.01 13.46 -15.70
N LEU A 42 6.93 12.38 -14.92
CA LEU A 42 5.77 12.06 -14.09
C LEU A 42 5.81 12.85 -12.79
N SER A 43 4.64 13.23 -12.29
CA SER A 43 4.44 13.77 -10.94
C SER A 43 4.81 12.72 -9.86
N GLY A 44 4.93 13.16 -8.60
CA GLY A 44 5.23 12.25 -7.48
C GLY A 44 4.22 11.10 -7.38
N GLY A 45 2.92 11.41 -7.41
CA GLY A 45 1.86 10.40 -7.35
C GLY A 45 1.83 9.47 -8.56
N GLU A 46 2.10 9.97 -9.77
CA GLU A 46 2.21 9.12 -10.97
C GLU A 46 3.41 8.15 -10.87
N ARG A 47 4.57 8.63 -10.41
CA ARG A 47 5.74 7.76 -10.18
C ARG A 47 5.43 6.67 -9.15
N GLN A 48 4.74 7.03 -8.06
CA GLN A 48 4.30 6.07 -7.04
C GLN A 48 3.39 4.99 -7.65
N ARG A 49 2.41 5.37 -8.47
CA ARG A 49 1.52 4.41 -9.14
C ARG A 49 2.27 3.49 -10.09
N VAL A 50 3.22 4.01 -10.87
CA VAL A 50 4.08 3.18 -11.74
C VAL A 50 4.94 2.22 -10.92
N ALA A 51 5.47 2.65 -9.77
CA ALA A 51 6.22 1.77 -8.88
C ALA A 51 5.36 0.61 -8.36
N ILE A 52 4.11 0.88 -7.96
CA ILE A 52 3.16 -0.18 -7.58
C ILE A 52 2.82 -1.09 -8.76
N ALA A 53 2.59 -0.57 -9.97
CA ALA A 53 2.38 -1.41 -11.14
C ALA A 53 3.58 -2.33 -11.41
N ALA A 54 4.80 -1.82 -11.28
CA ALA A 54 6.01 -2.62 -11.42
C ALA A 54 6.13 -3.71 -10.34
N LEU A 55 5.63 -3.46 -9.12
CA LEU A 55 5.53 -4.46 -8.06
C LEU A 55 4.47 -5.52 -8.39
N LEU A 56 3.26 -5.11 -8.80
CA LEU A 56 2.17 -6.04 -9.12
C LEU A 56 2.51 -6.94 -10.32
N ALA A 57 3.24 -6.41 -11.30
CA ALA A 57 3.75 -7.19 -12.43
C ALA A 57 4.65 -8.36 -12.00
N GLN A 58 5.33 -8.26 -10.85
CA GLN A 58 6.14 -9.34 -10.29
C GLN A 58 5.29 -10.45 -9.68
N GLN A 59 3.99 -10.24 -9.47
CA GLN A 59 3.07 -11.18 -8.83
C GLN A 59 3.65 -11.77 -7.51
N PRO A 60 4.12 -10.92 -6.57
CA PRO A 60 4.83 -11.38 -5.39
C PRO A 60 3.90 -12.08 -4.40
N GLN A 61 4.42 -13.08 -3.68
CA GLN A 61 3.72 -13.70 -2.55
C GLN A 61 3.87 -12.92 -1.23
N LEU A 62 4.79 -11.95 -1.18
CA LEU A 62 4.99 -11.03 -0.08
C LEU A 62 5.32 -9.63 -0.62
N MET A 63 4.54 -8.63 -0.21
CA MET A 63 4.77 -7.22 -0.53
C MET A 63 5.21 -6.47 0.73
N LEU A 64 6.33 -5.74 0.63
CA LEU A 64 6.80 -4.82 1.65
C LEU A 64 6.67 -3.40 1.08
N LEU A 65 5.80 -2.60 1.70
CA LEU A 65 5.43 -1.29 1.18
C LEU A 65 5.75 -0.20 2.19
N ASP A 66 6.67 0.68 1.85
CA ASP A 66 6.95 1.87 2.64
C ASP A 66 6.11 3.04 2.10
N GLU A 67 5.16 3.51 2.91
CA GLU A 67 4.20 4.56 2.56
C GLU A 67 3.63 4.48 1.12
N PRO A 68 2.92 3.40 0.76
CA PRO A 68 2.46 3.18 -0.62
C PRO A 68 1.52 4.26 -1.16
N ILE A 69 0.95 5.05 -0.26
CA ILE A 69 -0.03 6.11 -0.54
C ILE A 69 0.55 7.52 -0.50
N ALA A 70 1.87 7.67 -0.33
CA ALA A 70 2.53 8.97 -0.30
C ALA A 70 2.28 9.77 -1.58
N HIS A 71 2.13 11.09 -1.45
CA HIS A 71 1.91 12.02 -2.56
C HIS A 71 0.62 11.81 -3.38
N LEU A 72 -0.29 10.95 -2.92
CA LEU A 72 -1.61 10.74 -3.54
C LEU A 72 -2.68 11.58 -2.83
N ASP A 73 -3.67 12.05 -3.59
CA ASP A 73 -4.90 12.60 -2.99
C ASP A 73 -5.77 11.50 -2.37
N LEU A 74 -6.73 11.88 -1.52
CA LEU A 74 -7.58 10.93 -0.77
C LEU A 74 -8.26 9.88 -1.66
N LYS A 75 -8.74 10.26 -2.85
CA LYS A 75 -9.40 9.33 -3.77
C LYS A 75 -8.41 8.27 -4.24
N HIS A 76 -7.21 8.68 -4.65
CA HIS A 76 -6.17 7.79 -5.12
C HIS A 76 -5.56 6.95 -3.99
N GLN A 77 -5.43 7.49 -2.77
CA GLN A 77 -4.99 6.72 -1.59
C GLN A 77 -5.93 5.54 -1.32
N VAL A 78 -7.25 5.80 -1.28
CA VAL A 78 -8.27 4.78 -1.04
C VAL A 78 -8.31 3.75 -2.18
N ALA A 79 -8.21 4.20 -3.43
CA ALA A 79 -8.16 3.30 -4.58
C ALA A 79 -6.92 2.39 -4.54
N MET A 80 -5.76 2.94 -4.18
CA MET A 80 -4.50 2.21 -4.08
C MET A 80 -4.56 1.14 -2.97
N LEU A 81 -5.01 1.49 -1.76
CA LEU A 81 -5.13 0.52 -0.66
C LEU A 81 -6.14 -0.57 -0.99
N LYS A 82 -7.25 -0.23 -1.65
CA LYS A 82 -8.24 -1.21 -2.11
C LYS A 82 -7.65 -2.16 -3.15
N LEU A 83 -6.87 -1.65 -4.10
CA LEU A 83 -6.17 -2.46 -5.09
C LEU A 83 -5.23 -3.46 -4.39
N ILE A 84 -4.35 -2.98 -3.52
CA ILE A 84 -3.38 -3.81 -2.80
C ILE A 84 -4.09 -4.89 -1.96
N ALA A 85 -5.15 -4.51 -1.23
CA ALA A 85 -5.92 -5.44 -0.42
C ALA A 85 -6.63 -6.51 -1.25
N ASN A 86 -7.16 -6.16 -2.43
CA ASN A 86 -7.78 -7.12 -3.34
C ASN A 86 -6.75 -8.08 -3.94
N GLU A 87 -5.63 -7.55 -4.44
CA GLU A 87 -4.54 -8.37 -5.00
C GLU A 87 -3.99 -9.37 -3.98
N SER A 88 -3.81 -8.92 -2.73
CA SER A 88 -3.44 -9.77 -1.60
C SER A 88 -4.41 -10.96 -1.42
N ARG A 89 -5.71 -10.68 -1.38
CA ARG A 89 -6.75 -11.71 -1.19
C ARG A 89 -6.85 -12.67 -2.38
N GLU A 90 -6.86 -12.14 -3.59
CA GLU A 90 -7.00 -12.93 -4.82
C GLU A 90 -5.81 -13.87 -5.05
N ARG A 91 -4.61 -13.43 -4.68
CA ARG A 91 -3.37 -14.20 -4.86
C ARG A 91 -2.93 -14.98 -3.63
N ASN A 92 -3.65 -14.86 -2.51
CA ASN A 92 -3.23 -15.36 -1.20
C ASN A 92 -1.80 -14.91 -0.85
N ALA A 93 -1.51 -13.63 -1.07
CA ALA A 93 -0.22 -13.00 -0.82
C ALA A 93 -0.24 -12.20 0.49
N ALA A 94 0.90 -12.12 1.17
CA ALA A 94 1.06 -11.30 2.36
C ALA A 94 1.42 -9.85 1.98
N VAL A 95 0.92 -8.87 2.74
CA VAL A 95 1.28 -7.46 2.61
C VAL A 95 1.68 -6.93 3.97
N VAL A 96 2.86 -6.33 4.06
CA VAL A 96 3.29 -5.50 5.19
C VAL A 96 3.47 -4.10 4.66
N MET A 97 2.81 -3.12 5.29
CA MET A 97 2.88 -1.74 4.86
C MET A 97 3.00 -0.77 6.03
N VAL A 98 3.78 0.28 5.83
CA VAL A 98 3.87 1.42 6.74
C VAL A 98 2.81 2.45 6.33
N LEU A 99 1.95 2.84 7.28
CA LEU A 99 0.89 3.82 7.09
C LEU A 99 0.90 4.84 8.23
N HIS A 100 0.71 6.11 7.89
CA HIS A 100 0.66 7.21 8.87
C HIS A 100 -0.76 7.61 9.27
N GLU A 101 -1.79 7.03 8.63
CA GLU A 101 -3.19 7.38 8.84
C GLU A 101 -3.94 6.21 9.51
N PRO A 102 -4.17 6.25 10.83
CA PRO A 102 -4.75 5.13 11.57
C PRO A 102 -6.15 4.73 11.07
N ALA A 103 -6.95 5.69 10.60
CA ALA A 103 -8.27 5.40 10.05
C ALA A 103 -8.20 4.56 8.77
N LEU A 104 -7.20 4.80 7.90
CA LEU A 104 -6.96 3.99 6.72
C LEU A 104 -6.40 2.62 7.10
N ALA A 105 -5.43 2.56 8.01
CA ALA A 105 -4.89 1.30 8.52
C ALA A 105 -6.02 0.42 9.10
N ARG A 106 -6.91 1.00 9.91
CA ARG A 106 -8.06 0.29 10.50
C ARG A 106 -9.01 -0.30 9.46
N ARG A 107 -9.11 0.32 8.29
CA ARG A 107 -10.01 -0.09 7.21
C ARG A 107 -9.43 -1.16 6.30
N PHE A 108 -8.11 -1.14 6.07
CA PHE A 108 -7.47 -1.96 5.03
C PHE A 108 -6.51 -3.02 5.56
N CYS A 109 -6.13 -2.97 6.83
CA CYS A 109 -5.23 -3.94 7.45
C CYS A 109 -5.98 -4.86 8.42
N ASP A 110 -5.55 -6.12 8.49
CA ASP A 110 -6.11 -7.10 9.43
C ASP A 110 -5.44 -7.01 10.82
N ARG A 111 -4.14 -6.68 10.84
CA ARG A 111 -3.29 -6.59 12.04
C ARG A 111 -2.46 -5.31 12.02
N ALA A 112 -1.98 -4.89 13.18
CA ALA A 112 -1.04 -3.78 13.29
C ALA A 112 0.15 -4.15 14.18
N LEU A 113 1.29 -3.54 13.83
CA LEU A 113 2.52 -3.53 14.60
C LEU A 113 2.80 -2.08 14.99
N LEU A 114 2.68 -1.75 16.27
CA LEU A 114 3.01 -0.43 16.79
C LEU A 114 4.47 -0.44 17.23
N VAL A 115 5.27 0.49 16.72
CA VAL A 115 6.70 0.64 17.05
C VAL A 115 6.89 1.96 17.77
N HIS A 116 7.20 1.89 19.06
CA HIS A 116 7.39 3.06 19.92
C HIS A 116 8.80 3.63 19.79
N GLY A 117 8.97 4.91 20.13
CA GLY A 117 10.25 5.62 20.00
C GLY A 117 11.37 5.10 20.90
N ASP A 118 11.05 4.30 21.92
CA ASP A 118 12.00 3.62 22.80
C ASP A 118 12.35 2.19 22.33
N GLY A 119 11.85 1.78 21.17
CA GLY A 119 12.06 0.46 20.59
C GLY A 119 11.10 -0.62 21.10
N GLN A 120 10.15 -0.28 21.99
CA GLN A 120 9.07 -1.21 22.33
C GLN A 120 8.17 -1.47 21.13
N VAL A 121 7.67 -2.70 21.04
CA VAL A 121 6.82 -3.13 19.93
C VAL A 121 5.60 -3.87 20.47
N GLU A 122 4.43 -3.54 19.94
CA GLU A 122 3.18 -4.22 20.23
C GLU A 122 2.53 -4.72 18.93
N GLU A 123 2.01 -5.94 18.94
CA GLU A 123 1.36 -6.55 17.77
C GLU A 123 0.01 -7.15 18.17
N GLY A 124 -0.99 -7.01 17.29
CA GLY A 124 -2.28 -7.63 17.49
C GLY A 124 -3.26 -7.35 16.36
N ASP A 125 -4.49 -7.81 16.54
CA ASP A 125 -5.58 -7.49 15.62
C ASP A 125 -5.81 -5.99 15.55
N ILE A 126 -6.14 -5.51 14.36
CA ILE A 126 -6.24 -4.07 14.05
C ILE A 126 -7.16 -3.32 15.03
N ALA A 127 -8.25 -3.97 15.45
CA ALA A 127 -9.23 -3.41 16.37
C ALA A 127 -8.68 -3.19 17.79
N SER A 128 -7.81 -4.10 18.25
CA SER A 128 -7.19 -4.07 19.58
C SER A 128 -5.99 -3.12 19.66
N MET A 129 -5.28 -2.95 18.54
CA MET A 129 -4.09 -2.13 18.46
C MET A 129 -4.42 -0.66 18.21
N LEU A 130 -5.35 -0.37 17.29
CA LEU A 130 -5.74 1.00 16.98
C LEU A 130 -6.84 1.46 17.93
N THR A 131 -6.42 1.88 19.13
CA THR A 131 -7.25 2.50 20.17
C THR A 131 -6.73 3.90 20.50
N ALA A 132 -7.59 4.79 21.00
CA ALA A 132 -7.19 6.14 21.40
C ALA A 132 -6.03 6.13 22.41
N GLU A 133 -6.07 5.22 23.40
CA GLU A 133 -5.01 5.06 24.39
C GLU A 133 -3.66 4.72 23.76
N LYS A 134 -3.60 3.63 22.96
CA LYS A 134 -2.36 3.18 22.33
C LYS A 134 -1.81 4.19 21.31
N LEU A 135 -2.69 4.79 20.51
CA LEU A 135 -2.28 5.81 19.54
C LEU A 135 -1.82 7.09 20.23
N SER A 136 -2.42 7.48 21.37
CA SER A 136 -1.94 8.63 22.14
C SER A 136 -0.53 8.40 22.67
N ALA A 137 -0.24 7.19 23.14
CA ALA A 137 1.11 6.81 23.57
C ALA A 137 2.10 6.81 22.39
N LEU A 138 1.70 6.21 21.26
CA LEU A 138 2.54 6.10 20.07
C LEU A 138 2.90 7.47 19.48
N PHE A 139 1.91 8.36 19.31
CA PHE A 139 2.12 9.69 18.74
C PHE A 139 2.56 10.73 19.77
N GLN A 140 2.65 10.36 21.04
CA GLN A 140 2.97 11.26 22.15
C GLN A 140 2.06 12.50 22.20
N TYR A 141 0.79 12.33 21.81
CA TYR A 141 -0.21 13.39 21.74
C TYR A 141 -1.59 12.83 22.09
N PRO A 142 -2.38 13.47 22.98
CA PRO A 142 -3.72 12.98 23.34
C PRO A 142 -4.67 12.89 22.14
N LEU A 143 -5.24 11.71 21.92
CA LEU A 143 -6.24 11.44 20.89
C LEU A 143 -7.55 10.99 21.51
N ALA A 144 -8.67 11.41 20.90
CA ALA A 144 -10.00 10.89 21.18
C ALA A 144 -10.48 9.99 20.03
N THR A 145 -11.25 8.97 20.38
CA THR A 145 -12.02 8.20 19.39
C THR A 145 -13.28 8.97 19.01
N THR A 146 -13.61 8.98 17.72
CA THR A 146 -14.91 9.41 17.21
C THR A 146 -15.51 8.32 16.35
N GLU A 147 -16.83 8.18 16.37
CA GLU A 147 -17.55 7.22 15.53
C GLU A 147 -18.53 7.96 14.62
N CYS A 148 -18.45 7.67 13.33
CA CYS A 148 -19.36 8.24 12.33
C CYS A 148 -19.75 7.16 11.33
N GLY A 149 -21.05 6.80 11.30
CA GLY A 149 -21.58 5.82 10.34
C GLY A 149 -20.90 4.45 10.41
N GLY A 150 -20.49 4.00 11.61
CA GLY A 150 -19.79 2.73 11.81
C GLY A 150 -18.28 2.78 11.53
N TYR A 151 -17.74 3.94 11.16
CA TYR A 151 -16.30 4.16 11.03
C TYR A 151 -15.73 4.78 12.30
N VAL A 152 -14.61 4.25 12.74
CA VAL A 152 -13.84 4.75 13.88
C VAL A 152 -12.76 5.69 13.36
N GLY A 153 -12.77 6.93 13.83
CA GLY A 153 -11.74 7.94 13.61
C GLY A 153 -11.01 8.29 14.89
N PHE A 154 -9.85 8.94 14.74
CA PHE A 154 -9.05 9.46 15.85
C PHE A 154 -8.81 10.94 15.61
N ILE A 155 -9.10 11.76 16.62
CA ILE A 155 -8.95 13.21 16.54
C ILE A 155 -8.04 13.71 17.66
N PRO A 156 -7.17 14.70 17.39
CA PRO A 156 -6.43 15.40 18.45
C PRO A 156 -7.39 15.99 19.49
N GLN A 157 -7.08 15.79 20.77
CA GLN A 157 -7.70 16.54 21.87
C GLN A 157 -6.98 17.87 22.12
#